data_AF-A0AAW8EYN1-F1
#
_entry.id   AF-A0AAW8EYN1-F1
#
_cell.length_a   1.000
_cell.length_b   1.000
_cell.length_c   1.000
_cell.angle_alpha   90.00
_cell.angle_beta   90.00
_cell.angle_gamma   90.00
#
_symmetry.space_group_name_H-M   'P 1'
#
loop_
_entity.id
_entity.type
_entity.pdbx_description
1 polymer ?
#
loop_
_entity_poly.entity_id
_entity_poly.type
_entity_poly.pdbx_seq_one_letter_code
_entity_poly.pdbx_strand_id
1 'polypeptide(L)'
;MYRMSRPSPSVMDSTIRRASDNAMSMRGDKMVFVPSFPIRSARAEQAVPPGRVGFDLDADVLLLHTIQANAAVDELRKNGVLRPRPEHTASEWPEAYAWMNRMMGERLPTSGSTAVWLWAQIRRDDLIRNCGRARGQVLLTCRIPRERVLLSQFDEWHSVLNSFPAIPILPDESDAEYDARYTALTDAFLVRREAGGHRNVPVSQWPADLRRDTELSWECIFDREIFDRKAYWQATVHELRADDVVDAVQIL
;
A
#
# COMPACT_ATOMS: atom_id res chain seq x y z
N MET A 1 -41.92 -35.55 26.59
CA MET A 1 -41.18 -36.22 25.49
C MET A 1 -41.90 -35.89 24.19
N TYR A 2 -41.53 -34.78 23.53
CA TYR A 2 -42.13 -34.33 22.28
C TYR A 2 -41.00 -33.84 21.37
N ARG A 3 -40.87 -34.52 20.22
CA ARG A 3 -39.93 -34.27 19.13
C ARG A 3 -40.56 -33.18 18.27
N MET A 4 -39.87 -32.06 18.02
CA MET A 4 -40.22 -31.19 16.89
C MET A 4 -39.01 -30.92 16.01
N SER A 5 -39.29 -31.15 14.74
CA SER A 5 -38.42 -31.30 13.58
C SER A 5 -37.63 -30.05 13.21
N ARG A 6 -36.41 -30.27 12.71
CA ARG A 6 -35.65 -29.28 11.94
C ARG A 6 -36.30 -29.06 10.57
N PRO A 7 -36.31 -27.85 10.00
CA PRO A 7 -36.64 -27.65 8.60
C PRO A 7 -35.43 -27.96 7.71
N SER A 8 -35.68 -28.67 6.62
CA SER A 8 -34.75 -28.85 5.49
C SER A 8 -34.79 -27.65 4.52
N PRO A 9 -33.75 -27.47 3.69
CA PRO A 9 -33.50 -26.25 2.93
C PRO A 9 -34.15 -26.29 1.54
N SER A 10 -34.74 -25.18 1.08
CA SER A 10 -35.10 -25.00 -0.33
C SER A 10 -35.54 -23.57 -0.63
N VAL A 11 -34.77 -22.94 -1.55
CA VAL A 11 -35.18 -21.91 -2.51
C VAL A 11 -35.42 -20.49 -1.96
N MET A 12 -34.37 -19.67 -2.04
CA MET A 12 -34.49 -18.39 -2.72
C MET A 12 -33.34 -18.23 -3.71
N ASP A 13 -33.78 -17.94 -4.92
CA ASP A 13 -33.10 -17.89 -6.18
C ASP A 13 -32.49 -16.50 -6.41
N SER A 14 -31.39 -16.50 -7.16
CA SER A 14 -30.90 -15.43 -8.05
C SER A 14 -30.97 -13.96 -7.59
N THR A 15 -29.81 -13.29 -7.58
CA THR A 15 -29.47 -12.17 -8.51
C THR A 15 -28.28 -11.38 -7.96
N ILE A 16 -27.06 -11.80 -8.32
CA ILE A 16 -25.97 -10.86 -8.65
C ILE A 16 -25.32 -11.43 -9.91
N ARG A 17 -25.88 -11.08 -11.07
CA ARG A 17 -25.19 -11.23 -12.35
C ARG A 17 -24.03 -10.24 -12.35
N ARG A 18 -22.79 -10.74 -12.47
CA ARG A 18 -21.66 -9.94 -12.93
C ARG A 18 -21.99 -9.44 -14.34
N ALA A 19 -22.27 -8.14 -14.47
CA ALA A 19 -22.10 -7.45 -15.73
C ALA A 19 -20.63 -7.01 -15.80
N SER A 20 -19.79 -7.86 -16.36
CA SER A 20 -18.50 -7.44 -16.88
C SER A 20 -18.74 -6.92 -18.29
N ASP A 21 -19.05 -5.63 -18.41
CA ASP A 21 -19.14 -4.93 -19.69
C ASP A 21 -17.72 -4.68 -20.20
N ASN A 22 -17.17 -5.66 -20.92
CA ASN A 22 -15.85 -5.53 -21.50
C ASN A 22 -15.96 -5.00 -22.91
N ALA A 23 -15.22 -3.94 -23.21
CA ALA A 23 -15.16 -3.37 -24.54
C ALA A 23 -14.06 -4.07 -25.35
N MET A 24 -14.39 -4.48 -26.57
CA MET A 24 -13.39 -4.99 -27.53
C MET A 24 -12.71 -3.79 -28.19
N SER A 25 -11.37 -3.73 -28.14
CA SER A 25 -10.59 -2.69 -28.82
C SER A 25 -9.53 -3.34 -29.71
N MET A 26 -9.35 -2.78 -30.91
CA MET A 26 -8.35 -3.23 -31.88
C MET A 26 -7.03 -2.51 -31.63
N ARG A 27 -5.94 -3.26 -31.42
CA ARG A 27 -4.55 -2.76 -31.49
C ARG A 27 -3.78 -3.62 -32.50
N GLY A 28 -3.66 -3.12 -33.74
CA GLY A 28 -3.18 -3.93 -34.86
C GLY A 28 -4.15 -5.08 -35.19
N ASP A 29 -3.63 -6.21 -35.67
CA ASP A 29 -4.43 -7.40 -36.06
C ASP A 29 -4.84 -8.30 -34.88
N LYS A 30 -4.62 -7.89 -33.62
CA LYS A 30 -5.01 -8.67 -32.44
C LYS A 30 -6.11 -7.95 -31.66
N MET A 31 -7.20 -8.68 -31.40
CA MET A 31 -8.22 -8.28 -30.44
C MET A 31 -7.60 -8.27 -29.04
N VAL A 32 -7.57 -7.11 -28.40
CA VAL A 32 -7.19 -6.99 -27.00
C VAL A 32 -8.44 -6.68 -26.20
N PHE A 33 -8.71 -7.53 -25.23
CA PHE A 33 -9.76 -7.31 -24.25
C PHE A 33 -9.33 -6.16 -23.34
N VAL A 34 -10.14 -5.12 -23.27
CA VAL A 34 -9.89 -3.99 -22.37
C VAL A 34 -10.90 -4.09 -21.22
N PRO A 35 -10.45 -4.48 -20.01
CA PRO A 35 -11.33 -4.53 -18.86
C PRO A 35 -11.86 -3.12 -18.59
N SER A 36 -13.18 -2.96 -18.62
CA SER A 36 -13.83 -1.70 -18.25
C SER A 36 -14.61 -1.95 -16.96
N PHE A 37 -14.08 -1.44 -15.85
CA PHE A 37 -14.83 -1.32 -14.61
C PHE A 37 -15.67 -0.03 -14.64
N PRO A 38 -16.94 -0.06 -14.20
CA PRO A 38 -17.75 1.15 -14.08
C PRO A 38 -17.20 2.06 -12.99
N ILE A 39 -17.31 3.38 -13.18
CA ILE A 39 -16.99 4.37 -12.16
C ILE A 39 -18.30 4.99 -11.69
N ARG A 40 -18.61 4.82 -10.41
CA ARG A 40 -19.72 5.52 -9.76
C ARG A 40 -19.22 6.78 -9.07
N SER A 41 -20.10 7.73 -8.76
CA SER A 41 -19.74 8.93 -7.99
C SER A 41 -20.41 8.90 -6.62
N ALA A 42 -19.68 9.30 -5.58
CA ALA A 42 -20.22 9.36 -4.22
C ALA A 42 -19.44 10.35 -3.34
N ARG A 43 -20.04 10.78 -2.24
CA ARG A 43 -19.31 11.52 -1.19
C ARG A 43 -18.27 10.62 -0.52
N ALA A 44 -17.26 11.21 0.11
CA ALA A 44 -16.16 10.48 0.74
C ALA A 44 -16.63 9.35 1.69
N GLU A 45 -17.67 9.59 2.49
CA GLU A 45 -18.20 8.62 3.46
C GLU A 45 -18.87 7.42 2.79
N GLN A 46 -19.34 7.59 1.55
CA GLN A 46 -20.03 6.60 0.72
C GLN A 46 -19.09 5.97 -0.34
N ALA A 47 -17.93 6.59 -0.57
CA ALA A 47 -16.88 6.03 -1.42
C ALA A 47 -16.17 4.88 -0.72
N VAL A 48 -15.89 5.03 0.58
CA VAL A 48 -15.22 4.00 1.38
C VAL A 48 -16.19 2.89 1.78
N PRO A 49 -15.89 1.60 1.50
CA PRO A 49 -16.72 0.48 1.89
C PRO A 49 -17.11 0.50 3.38
N PRO A 50 -18.34 0.09 3.74
CA PRO A 50 -18.72 -0.04 5.14
C PRO A 50 -17.94 -1.18 5.80
N GLY A 51 -17.73 -1.07 7.12
CA GLY A 51 -17.03 -2.08 7.90
C GLY A 51 -15.51 -1.91 7.92
N ARG A 52 -14.80 -3.02 8.10
CA ARG A 52 -13.35 -3.06 8.29
C ARG A 52 -12.64 -3.14 6.93
N VAL A 53 -11.83 -2.13 6.62
CA VAL A 53 -11.00 -2.02 5.40
C VAL A 53 -9.74 -2.87 5.54
N GLY A 54 -9.60 -3.94 4.74
CA GLY A 54 -8.39 -4.76 4.57
C GLY A 54 -7.69 -5.22 5.86
N PHE A 55 -7.96 -6.45 6.33
CA PHE A 55 -7.35 -6.96 7.58
C PHE A 55 -6.62 -8.29 7.44
N ASP A 56 -6.98 -9.08 6.43
CA ASP A 56 -6.28 -10.34 6.22
C ASP A 56 -5.06 -10.09 5.34
N LEU A 57 -3.97 -9.68 5.99
CA LEU A 57 -2.67 -9.43 5.35
C LEU A 57 -1.94 -10.74 4.98
N ASP A 58 -2.46 -11.89 5.42
CA ASP A 58 -1.96 -13.24 5.11
C ASP A 58 -2.71 -13.90 3.95
N ALA A 59 -3.80 -13.30 3.47
CA ALA A 59 -4.56 -13.85 2.36
C ALA A 59 -3.76 -13.93 1.07
N ASP A 60 -3.99 -14.99 0.28
CA ASP A 60 -3.40 -15.17 -1.07
C ASP A 60 -3.76 -14.02 -2.02
N VAL A 61 -4.87 -13.34 -1.77
CA VAL A 61 -5.33 -12.16 -2.51
C VAL A 61 -5.73 -11.08 -1.52
N LEU A 62 -4.99 -9.97 -1.54
CA LEU A 62 -5.20 -8.83 -0.66
C LEU A 62 -6.25 -7.88 -1.22
N LEU A 63 -7.10 -7.35 -0.32
CA LEU A 63 -8.02 -6.26 -0.62
C LEU A 63 -7.35 -4.92 -0.30
N LEU A 64 -7.00 -4.15 -1.32
CA LEU A 64 -6.20 -2.94 -1.22
C LEU A 64 -6.95 -1.71 -1.73
N HIS A 65 -6.61 -0.53 -1.25
CA HIS A 65 -7.29 0.72 -1.62
C HIS A 65 -6.29 1.79 -2.06
N THR A 66 -6.55 2.48 -3.16
CA THR A 66 -5.68 3.57 -3.61
C THR A 66 -6.52 4.70 -4.19
N ILE A 67 -6.07 5.94 -4.00
CA ILE A 67 -6.71 7.11 -4.57
C ILE A 67 -5.86 7.57 -5.75
N GLN A 68 -6.48 7.70 -6.91
CA GLN A 68 -5.80 7.98 -8.17
C GLN A 68 -6.43 9.18 -8.89
N ALA A 69 -5.60 9.99 -9.52
CA ALA A 69 -6.06 11.06 -10.40
C ALA A 69 -6.84 10.48 -11.60
N ASN A 70 -7.81 11.24 -12.13
CA ASN A 70 -8.61 10.78 -13.28
C ASN A 70 -7.74 10.35 -14.47
N ALA A 71 -6.66 11.09 -14.76
CA ALA A 71 -5.74 10.73 -15.85
C ALA A 71 -5.10 9.34 -15.68
N ALA A 72 -4.75 8.95 -14.44
CA ALA A 72 -4.22 7.62 -14.15
C ALA A 72 -5.28 6.53 -14.29
N VAL A 73 -6.53 6.83 -13.92
CA VAL A 73 -7.67 5.91 -14.12
C VAL A 73 -8.01 5.75 -15.60
N ASP A 74 -7.95 6.83 -16.37
CA ASP A 74 -8.15 6.79 -17.82
C ASP A 74 -7.04 5.98 -18.50
N GLU A 75 -5.79 6.12 -18.06
CA GLU A 75 -4.67 5.28 -18.50
C GLU A 75 -4.92 3.80 -18.17
N LEU A 76 -5.32 3.49 -16.94
CA LEU A 76 -5.65 2.14 -16.48
C LEU A 76 -6.76 1.52 -17.34
N ARG A 77 -7.85 2.25 -17.59
CA ARG A 77 -8.97 1.79 -18.42
C ARG A 77 -8.57 1.64 -19.88
N LYS A 78 -7.76 2.54 -20.43
CA LYS A 78 -7.34 2.50 -21.84
C LYS A 78 -6.35 1.37 -22.13
N ASN A 79 -5.44 1.11 -21.20
CA ASN A 79 -4.32 0.20 -21.39
C ASN A 79 -4.48 -1.15 -20.69
N GLY A 80 -5.48 -1.29 -19.80
CA GLY A 80 -5.64 -2.46 -18.94
C GLY A 80 -4.60 -2.54 -17.81
N VAL A 81 -3.65 -1.62 -17.76
CA VAL A 81 -2.58 -1.58 -16.77
C VAL A 81 -2.14 -0.14 -16.53
N LEU A 82 -1.93 0.21 -15.27
CA LEU A 82 -1.29 1.43 -14.81
C LEU A 82 0.11 1.08 -14.35
N ARG A 83 1.10 1.63 -15.04
CA ARG A 83 2.50 1.54 -14.63
C ARG A 83 2.92 2.90 -14.06
N PRO A 84 3.37 2.95 -12.81
CA PRO A 84 3.81 4.19 -12.18
C PRO A 84 5.02 4.72 -12.95
N ARG A 85 5.10 6.04 -13.09
CA ARG A 85 6.20 6.71 -13.81
C ARG A 85 7.05 7.50 -12.82
N PRO A 86 8.39 7.51 -12.98
CA PRO A 86 9.28 8.24 -12.07
C PRO A 86 8.91 9.72 -11.94
N GLU A 87 8.43 10.37 -13.01
CA GLU A 87 8.00 11.78 -12.97
C GLU A 87 6.80 12.07 -12.06
N HIS A 88 6.10 11.05 -11.57
CA HIS A 88 4.98 11.18 -10.64
C HIS A 88 5.35 10.77 -9.21
N THR A 89 6.60 10.37 -8.98
CA THR A 89 7.10 10.04 -7.63
C THR A 89 7.43 11.34 -6.89
N ALA A 90 7.15 11.39 -5.59
CA ALA A 90 7.50 12.54 -4.76
C ALA A 90 9.02 12.78 -4.81
N SER A 91 9.41 13.99 -5.20
CA SER A 91 10.80 14.39 -5.45
C SER A 91 11.59 14.70 -4.18
N GLU A 92 10.89 14.81 -3.04
CA GLU A 92 11.43 15.24 -1.76
C GLU A 92 12.26 14.15 -1.07
N TRP A 93 12.07 12.87 -1.41
CA TRP A 93 12.71 11.72 -0.76
C TRP A 93 13.30 10.69 -1.74
N PRO A 94 14.19 11.09 -2.67
CA PRO A 94 14.65 10.22 -3.75
C PRO A 94 15.40 8.97 -3.25
N GLU A 95 16.22 9.09 -2.20
CA GLU A 95 16.97 7.96 -1.62
C GLU A 95 16.05 6.93 -0.95
N ALA A 96 15.00 7.40 -0.25
CA ALA A 96 14.02 6.53 0.38
C ALA A 96 13.24 5.73 -0.66
N TYR A 97 12.73 6.41 -1.72
CA TYR A 97 12.05 5.72 -2.81
C TYR A 97 12.98 4.79 -3.59
N ALA A 98 14.24 5.18 -3.79
CA ALA A 98 15.24 4.30 -4.40
C ALA A 98 15.46 3.04 -3.55
N TRP A 99 15.55 3.17 -2.22
CA TRP A 99 15.65 2.03 -1.31
C TRP A 99 14.40 1.13 -1.38
N MET A 100 13.20 1.70 -1.32
CA MET A 100 11.95 0.93 -1.44
C MET A 100 11.88 0.18 -2.79
N ASN A 101 12.26 0.82 -3.90
CA ASN A 101 12.28 0.19 -5.21
C ASN A 101 13.28 -0.98 -5.28
N ARG A 102 14.44 -0.88 -4.61
CA ARG A 102 15.37 -2.02 -4.48
C ARG A 102 14.74 -3.16 -3.70
N MET A 103 14.11 -2.86 -2.56
CA MET A 103 13.40 -3.87 -1.76
C MET A 103 12.29 -4.56 -2.55
N MET A 104 11.54 -3.81 -3.37
CA MET A 104 10.55 -4.39 -4.29
C MET A 104 11.20 -5.29 -5.35
N GLY A 105 12.31 -4.87 -5.97
CA GLY A 105 13.02 -5.65 -6.98
C GLY A 105 13.66 -6.94 -6.43
N GLU A 106 14.06 -6.93 -5.17
CA GLU A 106 14.65 -8.10 -4.49
C GLU A 106 13.59 -9.11 -4.01
N ARG A 107 12.41 -8.62 -3.59
CA ARG A 107 11.41 -9.44 -2.88
C ARG A 107 10.21 -9.84 -3.76
N LEU A 108 9.94 -9.14 -4.86
CA LEU A 108 8.79 -9.42 -5.72
C LEU A 108 9.23 -10.11 -7.03
N PRO A 109 8.42 -11.06 -7.55
CA PRO A 109 8.65 -11.67 -8.86
C PRO A 109 8.28 -10.75 -10.04
N THR A 110 7.81 -9.53 -9.75
CA THR A 110 7.41 -8.54 -10.75
C THR A 110 8.52 -7.51 -10.94
N SER A 111 8.44 -6.73 -12.02
CA SER A 111 9.45 -5.71 -12.32
C SER A 111 8.81 -4.36 -12.63
N GLY A 112 9.44 -3.29 -12.18
CA GLY A 112 9.05 -1.91 -12.42
C GLY A 112 10.11 -0.96 -11.87
N SER A 113 10.06 0.30 -12.31
CA SER A 113 11.03 1.32 -11.89
C SER A 113 10.58 2.17 -10.70
N THR A 114 9.29 2.09 -10.34
CA THR A 114 8.69 2.79 -9.20
C THR A 114 7.41 2.05 -8.76
N ALA A 115 6.71 2.57 -7.77
CA ALA A 115 5.61 1.91 -7.08
C ALA A 115 4.27 2.64 -7.26
N VAL A 116 3.20 1.86 -7.37
CA VAL A 116 1.85 2.32 -6.99
C VAL A 116 1.67 2.03 -5.51
N TRP A 117 1.28 3.05 -4.74
CA TRP A 117 1.04 2.95 -3.31
C TRP A 117 -0.45 2.69 -3.04
N LEU A 118 -0.73 1.76 -2.14
CA LEU A 118 -2.07 1.39 -1.71
C LEU A 118 -2.12 1.23 -0.19
N TRP A 119 -3.31 1.40 0.39
CA TRP A 119 -3.61 1.02 1.76
C TRP A 119 -3.95 -0.47 1.81
N ALA A 120 -3.20 -1.21 2.63
CA ALA A 120 -3.47 -2.61 2.93
C ALA A 120 -4.29 -2.76 4.22
N GLN A 121 -3.99 -1.94 5.23
CA GLN A 121 -4.74 -1.83 6.48
C GLN A 121 -4.77 -0.38 6.96
N ILE A 122 -5.97 0.18 7.13
CA ILE A 122 -6.17 1.55 7.60
C ILE A 122 -7.53 1.65 8.32
N ARG A 123 -7.67 2.55 9.30
CA ARG A 123 -8.99 2.86 9.87
C ARG A 123 -9.90 3.46 8.80
N ARG A 124 -11.15 3.04 8.78
CA ARG A 124 -12.17 3.54 7.84
C ARG A 124 -12.26 5.07 7.87
N ASP A 125 -12.33 5.66 9.06
CA ASP A 125 -12.47 7.11 9.21
C ASP A 125 -11.25 7.86 8.65
N ASP A 126 -10.08 7.25 8.71
CA ASP A 126 -8.84 7.82 8.19
C ASP A 126 -8.83 7.76 6.66
N LEU A 127 -9.29 6.65 6.08
CA LEU A 127 -9.48 6.54 4.63
C LEU A 127 -10.56 7.52 4.12
N ILE A 128 -11.62 7.76 4.90
CA ILE A 128 -12.62 8.80 4.58
C ILE A 128 -11.99 10.19 4.59
N ARG A 129 -11.18 10.52 5.61
CA ARG A 129 -10.45 11.80 5.64
C ARG A 129 -9.52 11.95 4.45
N ASN A 130 -8.83 10.88 4.06
CA ASN A 130 -7.99 10.86 2.85
C ASN A 130 -8.82 11.12 1.59
N CYS A 131 -9.99 10.47 1.45
CA CYS A 131 -10.90 10.73 0.34
C CYS A 131 -11.40 12.19 0.34
N GLY A 132 -11.75 12.75 1.50
CA GLY A 132 -12.19 14.14 1.60
C GLY A 132 -11.14 15.16 1.14
N ARG A 133 -9.84 14.85 1.32
CA ARG A 133 -8.72 15.65 0.81
C ARG A 133 -8.46 15.46 -0.69
N ALA A 134 -9.01 14.40 -1.28
CA ALA A 134 -8.79 14.00 -2.67
C ALA A 134 -10.06 14.16 -3.53
N ARG A 135 -10.87 15.17 -3.24
CA ARG A 135 -12.08 15.50 -4.01
C ARG A 135 -11.77 15.62 -5.51
N GLY A 136 -12.63 15.03 -6.34
CA GLY A 136 -12.47 14.97 -7.79
C GLY A 136 -11.58 13.83 -8.29
N GLN A 137 -10.85 13.13 -7.40
CA GLN A 137 -10.10 11.92 -7.73
C GLN A 137 -10.96 10.66 -7.57
N VAL A 138 -10.38 9.50 -7.85
CA VAL A 138 -11.07 8.20 -7.82
C VAL A 138 -10.46 7.30 -6.77
N LEU A 139 -11.27 6.81 -5.83
CA LEU A 139 -10.90 5.70 -4.95
C LEU A 139 -11.08 4.38 -5.70
N LEU A 140 -10.00 3.63 -5.86
CA LEU A 140 -10.00 2.28 -6.39
C LEU A 140 -9.91 1.27 -5.25
N THR A 141 -10.78 0.27 -5.27
CA THR A 141 -10.68 -0.93 -4.44
C THR A 141 -10.21 -2.08 -5.31
N CYS A 142 -9.14 -2.74 -4.89
CA CYS A 142 -8.40 -3.71 -5.71
C CYS A 142 -8.25 -5.05 -5.00
N ARG A 143 -8.29 -6.15 -5.75
CA ARG A 143 -7.92 -7.51 -5.31
C ARG A 143 -6.62 -7.91 -5.98
N ILE A 144 -5.51 -7.87 -5.26
CA ILE A 144 -4.17 -8.13 -5.81
C ILE A 144 -3.58 -9.41 -5.18
N PRO A 145 -3.09 -10.38 -5.97
CA PRO A 145 -2.36 -11.54 -5.46
C PRO A 145 -1.20 -11.13 -4.55
N ARG A 146 -1.06 -11.83 -3.42
CA ARG A 146 -0.09 -11.52 -2.36
C ARG A 146 1.34 -11.44 -2.88
N GLU A 147 1.70 -12.30 -3.82
CA GLU A 147 3.03 -12.36 -4.44
C GLU A 147 3.40 -11.08 -5.23
N ARG A 148 2.43 -10.26 -5.65
CA ARG A 148 2.69 -9.00 -6.37
C ARG A 148 2.82 -7.79 -5.45
N VAL A 149 2.64 -7.97 -4.14
CA VAL A 149 2.52 -6.88 -3.16
C VAL A 149 3.68 -6.93 -2.19
N LEU A 150 4.38 -5.80 -2.00
CA LEU A 150 5.26 -5.62 -0.86
C LEU A 150 4.49 -4.84 0.20
N LEU A 151 4.26 -5.46 1.36
CA LEU A 151 3.62 -4.83 2.51
C LEU A 151 4.67 -4.14 3.36
N SER A 152 4.41 -2.91 3.80
CA SER A 152 5.28 -2.19 4.75
C SER A 152 4.44 -1.44 5.78
N GLN A 153 4.97 -1.30 6.98
CA GLN A 153 4.35 -0.50 8.04
C GLN A 153 4.39 0.99 7.67
N PHE A 154 3.25 1.69 7.82
CA PHE A 154 3.09 3.06 7.34
C PHE A 154 3.78 4.13 8.20
N ASP A 155 3.74 4.01 9.52
CA ASP A 155 4.32 4.98 10.44
C ASP A 155 5.86 4.92 10.42
N GLU A 156 6.44 3.72 10.50
CA GLU A 156 7.88 3.44 10.48
C GLU A 156 8.53 3.72 9.12
N TRP A 157 7.75 3.73 8.03
CA TRP A 157 8.20 4.26 6.74
C TRP A 157 8.75 5.70 6.87
N HIS A 158 8.27 6.49 7.83
CA HIS A 158 8.80 7.84 8.08
C HIS A 158 10.25 7.82 8.56
N SER A 159 10.73 6.77 9.22
CA SER A 159 12.14 6.61 9.56
C SER A 159 12.99 6.55 8.28
N VAL A 160 12.51 5.82 7.26
CA VAL A 160 13.16 5.76 5.94
C VAL A 160 13.12 7.11 5.23
N LEU A 161 11.95 7.77 5.18
CA LEU A 161 11.80 9.09 4.55
C LEU A 161 12.75 10.13 5.16
N ASN A 162 12.93 10.09 6.48
CA ASN A 162 13.78 11.04 7.20
C ASN A 162 15.26 10.63 7.25
N SER A 163 15.62 9.47 6.67
CA SER A 163 16.97 8.91 6.78
C SER A 163 17.41 8.75 8.25
N PHE A 164 16.52 8.25 9.10
CA PHE A 164 16.80 7.93 10.50
C PHE A 164 16.73 6.41 10.71
N PRO A 165 17.50 5.85 11.65
CA PRO A 165 17.36 4.45 12.02
C PRO A 165 15.92 4.15 12.44
N ALA A 166 15.38 3.03 11.97
CA ALA A 166 14.10 2.52 12.46
C ALA A 166 14.36 1.72 13.76
N ILE A 167 13.68 2.09 14.83
CA ILE A 167 13.92 1.54 16.17
C ILE A 167 12.66 0.77 16.60
N PRO A 168 12.59 -0.54 16.33
CA PRO A 168 11.41 -1.33 16.70
C PRO A 168 11.27 -1.40 18.22
N ILE A 169 10.02 -1.52 18.69
CA ILE A 169 9.71 -1.84 20.09
C ILE A 169 10.06 -3.30 20.34
N LEU A 170 10.77 -3.59 21.43
CA LEU A 170 11.13 -4.96 21.77
C LEU A 170 9.99 -5.64 22.55
N PRO A 171 9.87 -6.98 22.45
CA PRO A 171 8.95 -7.72 23.31
C PRO A 171 9.22 -7.42 24.79
N ASP A 172 8.13 -7.23 25.55
CA ASP A 172 8.14 -6.95 27.00
C ASP A 172 8.85 -5.66 27.44
N GLU A 173 9.24 -4.79 26.50
CA GLU A 173 9.82 -3.49 26.80
C GLU A 173 8.74 -2.51 27.27
N SER A 174 8.97 -1.84 28.40
CA SER A 174 8.11 -0.75 28.85
C SER A 174 8.34 0.52 28.04
N ASP A 175 7.34 1.40 27.99
CA ASP A 175 7.45 2.70 27.29
C ASP A 175 8.69 3.49 27.75
N ALA A 176 9.01 3.47 29.05
CA ALA A 176 10.18 4.19 29.59
C ALA A 176 11.52 3.57 29.16
N GLU A 177 11.59 2.24 29.04
CA GLU A 177 12.78 1.54 28.53
C GLU A 177 12.97 1.80 27.03
N TYR A 178 11.86 1.75 26.29
CA TYR A 178 11.83 2.12 24.87
C TYR A 178 12.32 3.56 24.67
N ASP A 179 11.78 4.53 25.40
CA ASP A 179 12.16 5.94 25.28
C ASP A 179 13.65 6.16 25.59
N ALA A 180 14.17 5.51 26.62
CA ALA A 180 15.59 5.57 26.98
C ALA A 180 16.48 4.98 25.88
N ARG A 181 16.12 3.80 25.34
CA ARG A 181 16.86 3.15 24.25
C ARG A 181 16.77 3.95 22.95
N TYR A 182 15.58 4.44 22.59
CA TYR A 182 15.35 5.29 21.43
C TYR A 182 16.23 6.53 21.48
N THR A 183 16.26 7.23 22.61
CA THR A 183 17.10 8.40 22.84
C THR A 183 18.58 8.05 22.68
N ALA A 184 19.05 7.02 23.38
CA ALA A 184 20.46 6.62 23.34
C ALA A 184 20.94 6.23 21.93
N LEU A 185 20.13 5.46 21.19
CA LEU A 185 20.46 5.04 19.82
C LEU A 185 20.43 6.21 18.84
N THR A 186 19.45 7.11 18.98
CA THR A 186 19.31 8.29 18.13
C THR A 186 20.47 9.25 18.36
N ASP A 187 20.84 9.51 19.62
CA ASP A 187 21.98 10.37 19.96
C ASP A 187 23.29 9.78 19.43
N ALA A 188 23.53 8.49 19.61
CA ALA A 188 24.71 7.81 19.08
C ALA A 188 24.78 7.89 17.55
N PHE A 189 23.65 7.70 16.86
CA PHE A 189 23.55 7.86 15.41
C PHE A 189 23.88 9.29 14.98
N LEU A 190 23.30 10.30 15.63
CA LEU A 190 23.53 11.71 15.33
C LEU A 190 24.99 12.09 15.52
N VAL A 191 25.61 11.70 16.64
CA VAL A 191 27.03 11.94 16.91
C VAL A 191 27.91 11.32 15.82
N ARG A 192 27.66 10.05 15.43
CA ARG A 192 28.42 9.37 14.37
C ARG A 192 28.25 10.06 13.02
N ARG A 193 27.03 10.49 12.69
CA ARG A 193 26.71 11.19 11.45
C ARG A 193 27.37 12.57 11.39
N GLU A 194 27.36 13.32 12.49
CA GLU A 194 27.98 14.64 12.60
C GLU A 194 29.50 14.58 12.57
N ALA A 195 30.12 13.62 13.25
CA ALA A 195 31.56 13.42 13.24
C ALA A 195 32.13 13.15 11.83
N GLY A 196 31.33 12.53 10.95
CA GLY A 196 31.68 12.34 9.53
C GLY A 196 31.31 13.52 8.62
N GLY A 197 30.67 14.57 9.13
CA GLY A 197 30.24 15.72 8.32
C GLY A 197 29.05 15.41 7.41
N HIS A 198 28.26 14.37 7.70
CA HIS A 198 27.16 13.91 6.83
C HIS A 198 25.80 14.56 7.18
N ARG A 199 25.83 15.80 7.68
CA ARG A 199 24.63 16.59 7.91
C ARG A 199 24.10 17.09 6.57
N ASN A 200 22.84 16.80 6.26
CA ASN A 200 22.18 17.14 4.98
C ASN A 200 22.84 16.50 3.73
N VAL A 201 23.60 15.41 3.91
CA VAL A 201 24.20 14.65 2.82
C VAL A 201 23.31 13.44 2.49
N PRO A 202 23.09 13.08 1.21
CA PRO A 202 22.33 11.89 0.83
C PRO A 202 22.90 10.61 1.44
N VAL A 203 22.01 9.66 1.78
CA VAL A 203 22.37 8.36 2.38
C VAL A 203 23.37 7.58 1.51
N SER A 204 23.28 7.72 0.18
CA SER A 204 24.22 7.13 -0.77
C SER A 204 25.68 7.57 -0.61
N GLN A 205 25.92 8.72 0.03
CA GLN A 205 27.25 9.30 0.25
C GLN A 205 27.76 9.11 1.70
N TRP A 206 26.99 8.41 2.54
CA TRP A 206 27.41 8.12 3.91
C TRP A 206 28.52 7.05 3.95
N PRO A 207 29.27 6.94 5.06
CA PRO A 207 30.18 5.84 5.29
C PRO A 207 29.43 4.51 5.15
N ALA A 208 30.05 3.54 4.48
CA ALA A 208 29.37 2.31 4.07
C ALA A 208 28.79 1.52 5.25
N ASP A 209 29.47 1.55 6.39
CA ASP A 209 29.03 0.96 7.65
C ASP A 209 27.80 1.70 8.24
N LEU A 210 27.82 3.04 8.29
CA LEU A 210 26.69 3.84 8.77
C LEU A 210 25.45 3.64 7.87
N ARG A 211 25.65 3.65 6.55
CA ARG A 211 24.60 3.38 5.58
C ARG A 211 24.01 1.99 5.79
N ARG A 212 24.87 0.97 5.84
CA ARG A 212 24.46 -0.43 6.03
C ARG A 212 23.67 -0.61 7.33
N ASP A 213 24.16 -0.09 8.45
CA ASP A 213 23.48 -0.23 9.74
C ASP A 213 22.10 0.46 9.71
N THR A 214 21.99 1.62 9.07
CA THR A 214 20.73 2.36 8.93
C THR A 214 19.75 1.63 8.00
N GLU A 215 20.19 1.19 6.82
CA GLU A 215 19.36 0.45 5.87
C GLU A 215 18.90 -0.90 6.44
N LEU A 216 19.75 -1.59 7.21
CA LEU A 216 19.37 -2.82 7.92
C LEU A 216 18.29 -2.56 8.97
N SER A 217 18.36 -1.43 9.68
CA SER A 217 17.31 -1.07 10.64
C SER A 217 15.96 -0.90 9.98
N TRP A 218 15.92 -0.33 8.76
CA TRP A 218 14.69 -0.12 8.00
C TRP A 218 13.99 -1.40 7.56
N GLU A 219 14.68 -2.53 7.51
CA GLU A 219 14.05 -3.79 7.13
C GLU A 219 12.93 -4.21 8.10
N CYS A 220 12.95 -3.70 9.33
CA CYS A 220 11.90 -3.97 10.31
C CYS A 220 10.51 -3.52 9.82
N ILE A 221 10.39 -2.54 8.92
CA ILE A 221 9.09 -2.09 8.40
C ILE A 221 8.33 -3.18 7.65
N PHE A 222 9.02 -4.23 7.20
CA PHE A 222 8.43 -5.36 6.50
C PHE A 222 8.02 -6.49 7.46
N ASP A 223 8.49 -6.45 8.72
CA ASP A 223 8.23 -7.49 9.70
C ASP A 223 6.92 -7.21 10.44
N ARG A 224 5.94 -8.08 10.22
CA ARG A 224 4.61 -7.95 10.81
C ARG A 224 4.55 -8.40 12.26
N GLU A 225 5.51 -9.17 12.74
CA GLU A 225 5.50 -9.71 14.11
C GLU A 225 5.85 -8.64 15.14
N ILE A 226 6.55 -7.58 14.70
CA ILE A 226 7.02 -6.48 15.55
C ILE A 226 5.90 -5.46 15.86
N PHE A 227 4.89 -5.36 15.00
CA PHE A 227 3.87 -4.31 15.11
C PHE A 227 2.51 -4.82 15.59
N ASP A 228 1.77 -3.95 16.29
CA ASP A 228 0.40 -4.27 16.72
C ASP A 228 -0.51 -4.60 15.52
N ARG A 229 -1.46 -5.51 15.76
CA ARG A 229 -2.42 -5.95 14.74
C ARG A 229 -3.31 -4.82 14.21
N LYS A 230 -3.38 -3.66 14.87
CA LYS A 230 -4.13 -2.47 14.44
C LYS A 230 -3.24 -1.41 13.77
N ALA A 231 -1.94 -1.65 13.65
CA ALA A 231 -1.01 -0.75 12.96
C ALA A 231 -1.44 -0.50 11.51
N TYR A 232 -1.04 0.64 10.94
CA TYR A 232 -1.34 0.93 9.54
C TYR A 232 -0.34 0.24 8.64
N TRP A 233 -0.88 -0.43 7.63
CA TRP A 233 -0.10 -1.12 6.61
C TRP A 233 -0.40 -0.52 5.25
N GLN A 234 0.67 -0.18 4.56
CA GLN A 234 0.63 0.19 3.15
C GLN A 234 1.18 -0.96 2.31
N ALA A 235 0.88 -0.88 1.02
CA ALA A 235 1.27 -1.84 0.01
C ALA A 235 1.89 -1.09 -1.17
N THR A 236 2.94 -1.66 -1.73
CA THR A 236 3.53 -1.22 -3.00
C THR A 236 3.46 -2.34 -4.03
N VAL A 237 3.17 -1.95 -5.27
CA VAL A 237 3.14 -2.84 -6.45
C VAL A 237 3.85 -2.15 -7.63
N HIS A 238 4.52 -2.92 -8.48
CA HIS A 238 5.17 -2.39 -9.69
C HIS A 238 4.16 -1.97 -10.78
N GLU A 239 2.97 -2.55 -10.80
CA GLU A 239 1.90 -2.20 -11.72
C GLU A 239 0.54 -2.54 -11.09
N LEU A 240 -0.49 -1.76 -11.45
CA LEU A 240 -1.88 -2.05 -11.12
C LEU A 240 -2.62 -2.48 -12.39
N ARG A 241 -3.30 -3.63 -12.37
CA ARG A 241 -4.06 -4.13 -13.53
C ARG A 241 -5.52 -3.76 -13.43
N ALA A 242 -6.18 -3.51 -14.56
CA ALA A 242 -7.60 -3.18 -14.56
C ALA A 242 -8.45 -4.36 -14.03
N ASP A 243 -8.01 -5.60 -14.26
CA ASP A 243 -8.63 -6.82 -13.71
C ASP A 243 -8.50 -6.93 -12.18
N ASP A 244 -7.58 -6.18 -11.56
CA ASP A 244 -7.47 -6.13 -10.11
C ASP A 244 -8.58 -5.25 -9.50
N VAL A 245 -9.16 -4.33 -10.26
CA VAL A 245 -10.12 -3.35 -9.76
C VAL A 245 -11.50 -3.98 -9.60
N VAL A 246 -12.03 -3.95 -8.36
CA VAL A 246 -13.36 -4.49 -8.02
C VAL A 246 -14.39 -3.42 -7.70
N ASP A 247 -13.96 -2.20 -7.38
CA ASP A 247 -14.82 -1.02 -7.26
C ASP A 247 -14.02 0.25 -7.59
N ALA A 248 -14.68 1.22 -8.21
CA ALA A 248 -14.09 2.50 -8.57
C ALA A 248 -15.09 3.63 -8.31
N VAL A 249 -14.69 4.58 -7.46
CA VAL A 249 -15.57 5.64 -6.98
C VAL A 249 -14.95 7.00 -7.16
N GLN A 250 -15.55 7.83 -8.02
CA GLN A 250 -15.21 9.24 -8.10
C GLN A 250 -15.71 9.98 -6.86
N ILE A 251 -14.80 10.67 -6.19
CA ILE A 251 -15.07 11.36 -4.93
C ILE A 251 -15.65 12.75 -5.21
N LEU A 252 -16.87 13.00 -4.74
CA LEU A 252 -17.66 14.21 -5.01
C LEU A 252 -17.30 15.43 -4.16
#